data_AF-A0A1I4RFQ2-F1
#
_entry.id   AF-A0A1I4RFQ2-F1
#
_cell.length_a   1.000
_cell.length_b   1.000
_cell.length_c   1.000
_cell.angle_alpha   90.00
_cell.angle_beta   90.00
_cell.angle_gamma   90.00
#
_symmetry.space_group_name_H-M   'P 1'
#
loop_
_entity.id
_entity.type
_entity.pdbx_description
1 polymer ?
#
loop_
_entity_poly.entity_id
_entity_poly.type
_entity_poly.pdbx_seq_one_letter_code
_entity_poly.pdbx_strand_id
1 'polypeptide(L)' 'MQGPNFIFIVADDLGFADLGCYGGRDASFGPVSPVL' A
#
# COMPACT_ATOMS: atom_id res chain seq x y z
N MET A 1 23.51 16.71 -15.35
CA MET A 1 22.50 15.66 -15.15
C MET A 1 21.93 15.84 -13.77
N GLN A 2 20.60 15.88 -13.64
CA GLN A 2 19.96 16.01 -12.33
C GLN A 2 19.89 14.62 -11.70
N GLY A 3 20.28 14.51 -10.43
CA GLY A 3 20.24 13.24 -9.70
C GLY A 3 18.80 12.76 -9.51
N PRO A 4 18.58 11.44 -9.27
CA PRO A 4 17.27 10.93 -8.92
C PRO A 4 16.78 11.55 -7.60
N ASN A 5 15.48 11.80 -7.52
CA ASN A 5 14.82 12.21 -6.29
C ASN A 5 14.47 10.97 -5.46
N PHE A 6 14.58 11.07 -4.14
CA PHE A 6 14.24 10.00 -3.22
C PHE A 6 13.07 10.44 -2.35
N ILE A 7 12.10 9.54 -2.15
CA ILE A 7 10.99 9.70 -1.21
C ILE A 7 10.96 8.45 -0.34
N PHE A 8 10.96 8.65 0.97
CA PHE A 8 10.78 7.59 1.95
C PHE A 8 9.34 7.63 2.46
N ILE A 9 8.65 6.49 2.37
CA ILE A 9 7.31 6.32 2.91
C ILE A 9 7.44 5.29 4.04
N VAL A 10 7.09 5.70 5.24
CA VAL A 10 7.03 4.85 6.43
C VAL A 10 5.57 4.73 6.81
N ALA A 11 5.11 3.49 6.99
CA ALA A 11 3.79 3.19 7.49
C ALA A 11 3.93 2.52 8.87
N ASP A 12 3.11 2.97 9.82
CA ASP A 12 3.02 2.36 11.15
C ASP A 12 2.14 1.11 11.08
N ASP A 13 2.59 0.03 11.71
CA ASP A 13 1.90 -1.27 11.80
C ASP A 13 1.38 -1.89 10.47
N LEU A 14 1.95 -1.51 9.32
CA LEU A 14 1.57 -2.10 8.03
C LEU A 14 2.09 -3.54 7.91
N GLY A 15 1.18 -4.51 8.00
CA GLY A 15 1.45 -5.93 7.86
C GLY A 15 1.47 -6.40 6.41
N PHE A 16 2.08 -7.56 6.19
CA PHE A 16 2.16 -8.19 4.87
C PHE A 16 0.78 -8.41 4.22
N ALA A 17 -0.23 -8.74 5.02
CA ALA A 17 -1.58 -9.03 4.55
C ALA A 17 -2.49 -7.78 4.48
N ASP A 18 -1.96 -6.58 4.68
CA ASP A 18 -2.74 -5.33 4.59
C ASP A 18 -2.69 -4.75 3.17
N LEU A 19 -1.65 -5.09 2.41
CA LEU A 19 -1.49 -4.59 1.05
C LEU A 19 -2.23 -5.49 0.05
N GLY A 20 -3.18 -4.91 -0.68
CA GLY A 20 -3.98 -5.66 -1.66
C GLY A 20 -3.12 -6.37 -2.73
N CYS A 21 -2.01 -5.76 -3.17
CA CYS A 21 -1.10 -6.39 -4.13
C CYS A 21 -0.27 -7.55 -3.56
N TYR A 22 -0.34 -7.80 -2.24
CA TYR A 22 0.19 -9.00 -1.59
C TYR A 22 -0.90 -10.03 -1.26
N GLY A 23 -2.09 -9.93 -1.86
CA GLY A 23 -3.22 -10.81 -1.55
C GLY A 23 -3.83 -10.50 -0.18
N GLY A 24 -3.85 -9.21 0.17
CA GLY A 24 -4.28 -8.72 1.46
C GLY A 24 -5.70 -9.14 1.84
N ARG A 25 -5.97 -9.18 3.13
CA ARG A 25 -7.30 -9.54 3.67
C ARG A 25 -8.28 -8.43 3.33
N ASP A 26 -9.52 -8.81 3.08
CA ASP A 26 -10.60 -7.83 2.94
C ASP A 26 -10.72 -7.02 4.22
N ALA A 27 -10.63 -5.70 4.08
CA ALA A 27 -10.94 -4.81 5.17
C ALA A 27 -12.44 -4.89 5.48
N SER A 28 -12.82 -4.67 6.74
CA SER A 28 -14.22 -4.69 7.16
C SER A 28 -15.09 -3.66 6.42
N PHE A 29 -14.47 -2.62 5.85
CA PHE A 29 -15.12 -1.59 5.06
C PHE A 29 -15.08 -1.86 3.54
N GLY A 30 -14.68 -3.06 3.12
CA GLY A 30 -14.56 -3.45 1.72
C GLY A 30 -13.24 -3.02 1.06
N PRO A 31 -13.06 -3.28 -0.24
CA PRO A 31 -11.84 -2.94 -0.96
C PRO A 31 -11.61 -1.43 -0.98
N VAL A 32 -10.38 -1.02 -0.64
CA VAL A 32 -9.99 0.40 -0.63
C VAL A 32 -9.73 0.93 -2.04
N SER A 33 -9.31 0.04 -2.95
CA SER A 33 -9.08 0.37 -4.35
C SER A 33 -10.40 0.41 -5.12
N PRO A 34 -10.63 1.41 -5.99
CA PRO A 34 -11.76 1.40 -6.91
C PRO A 34 -11.76 0.11 -7.73
N VAL A 35 -12.91 -0.55 -7.82
CA VAL A 35 -13.13 -1.60 -8.81
C VAL A 35 -13.20 -0.90 -10.16
N LEU A 36 -12.22 -1.15 -11.03
CA LEU A 36 -12.29 -0.77 -12.45
C LEU A 36 -13.28 -1.70 -13.17
#